data_AF-A0A6J6KDC3-F1
#
_entry.id   AF-A0A6J6KDC3-F1
#
_cell.length_a   1.000
_cell.length_b   1.000
_cell.length_c   1.000
_cell.angle_alpha   90.00
_cell.angle_beta   90.00
_cell.angle_gamma   90.00
#
_symmetry.space_group_name_H-M   'P 1'
#
loop_
_entity.id
_entity.type
_entity.pdbx_description
1 polymer ?
#
loop_
_entity_poly.entity_id
_entity_poly.type
_entity_poly.pdbx_seq_one_letter_code
_entity_poly.pdbx_strand_id
1 'polypeptide(L)'
;MINRLDRRFHLISDQDIQIDYEDENGLPLSEKNSLATCFQIWQRRENLRPIFSVTDKGVIEKSDYANADVALTIFGFGCGKVLTEFDRKPNSTKMFLKLHHPAALNALQNADFSKFYRNTAYTEALSLPEINYLLNESIFGNPHLVETV
;
A
#
# COMPACT_ATOMS: atom_id res chain seq x y z
N MET A 1 -19.19 -2.20 8.76
CA MET A 1 -18.34 -2.65 9.89
C MET A 1 -17.03 -1.89 9.79
N ILE A 2 -16.68 -1.03 10.77
CA ILE A 2 -15.40 -0.32 10.75
C ILE A 2 -14.40 -1.20 11.47
N ASN A 3 -13.63 -1.99 10.71
CA ASN A 3 -12.53 -2.80 11.22
C ASN A 3 -11.31 -1.89 11.48
N ARG A 4 -11.38 -1.04 12.52
CA ARG A 4 -10.29 -0.15 12.92
C ARG A 4 -10.08 -0.22 14.43
N LEU A 5 -8.82 -0.29 14.85
CA LEU A 5 -8.42 -0.21 16.25
C LEU A 5 -8.77 1.17 16.82
N ASP A 6 -9.37 1.19 18.00
CA ASP A 6 -9.71 2.43 18.73
C ASP A 6 -8.44 3.30 18.92
N ARG A 7 -8.60 4.62 18.72
CA ARG A 7 -7.49 5.59 18.76
C ARG A 7 -6.81 5.70 20.13
N ARG A 8 -7.46 5.19 21.19
CA ARG A 8 -6.89 5.11 22.55
C ARG A 8 -5.84 4.03 22.71
N PHE A 9 -5.73 3.07 21.80
CA PHE A 9 -4.68 2.05 21.89
C PHE A 9 -3.42 2.55 21.20
N HIS A 10 -2.33 2.75 21.94
CA HIS A 10 -1.02 3.19 21.43
C HIS A 10 -0.10 1.99 21.27
N LEU A 11 0.55 1.87 20.11
CA LEU A 11 1.57 0.84 19.88
C LEU A 11 2.76 1.13 20.81
N ILE A 12 3.17 0.14 21.59
CA ILE A 12 4.33 0.26 22.52
C ILE A 12 5.42 -0.77 22.24
N SER A 13 5.12 -1.82 21.48
CA SER A 13 6.10 -2.79 21.00
C SER A 13 5.62 -3.37 19.69
N ASP A 14 6.54 -3.54 18.75
CA ASP A 14 6.34 -4.20 17.46
C ASP A 14 7.56 -5.07 17.18
N GLN A 15 7.34 -6.33 16.85
CA GLN A 15 8.38 -7.33 16.66
C GLN A 15 8.01 -8.21 15.48
N ASP A 16 8.85 -8.23 14.45
CA ASP A 16 8.71 -9.18 13.36
C ASP A 16 8.99 -10.60 13.89
N ILE A 17 8.14 -11.54 13.48
CA ILE A 17 8.29 -12.95 13.81
C ILE A 17 8.28 -13.76 12.51
N GLN A 18 9.24 -14.68 12.40
CA GLN A 18 9.25 -15.65 11.33
C GLN A 18 8.36 -16.83 11.74
N ILE A 19 7.36 -17.12 10.90
CA ILE A 19 6.50 -18.29 11.06
C ILE A 19 6.73 -19.18 9.85
N ASP A 20 7.21 -20.39 10.11
CA ASP A 20 7.35 -21.45 9.12
C ASP A 20 6.26 -22.49 9.34
N TYR A 21 5.65 -22.94 8.25
CA TYR A 21 4.62 -23.98 8.26
C TYR A 21 5.27 -25.34 8.01
N GLU A 22 5.32 -26.18 9.03
CA GLU A 22 5.91 -27.52 8.98
C GLU A 22 4.86 -28.62 9.19
N ASP A 23 5.10 -29.79 8.61
CA ASP A 23 4.33 -31.00 8.89
C ASP A 23 4.72 -31.66 10.22
N GLU A 24 4.10 -32.81 10.53
CA GLU A 24 4.40 -33.59 11.74
C GLU A 24 5.86 -34.10 11.82
N ASN A 25 6.59 -34.09 10.70
CA ASN A 25 7.98 -34.52 10.59
C ASN A 25 8.97 -33.33 10.55
N GLY A 26 8.47 -32.09 10.70
CA GLY A 26 9.30 -30.88 10.61
C GLY A 26 9.68 -30.48 9.18
N LEU A 27 8.97 -30.99 8.17
CA LEU A 27 9.23 -30.64 6.77
C LEU A 27 8.37 -29.44 6.33
N PRO A 28 8.93 -28.47 5.58
CA PRO A 28 8.18 -27.35 5.02
C PRO A 28 6.96 -27.79 4.20
N LEU A 29 5.78 -27.25 4.52
CA LEU A 29 4.54 -27.50 3.78
C LEU A 29 4.50 -26.85 2.38
N SER A 30 5.35 -25.85 2.10
CA SER A 30 5.44 -25.13 0.83
C SER A 30 6.85 -24.55 0.59
N GLU A 31 7.27 -24.42 -0.68
CA GLU A 31 8.51 -23.71 -1.05
C GLU A 31 8.47 -22.22 -0.67
N LYS A 32 7.27 -21.64 -0.59
CA LYS A 32 7.02 -20.28 -0.07
C LYS A 32 6.33 -20.41 1.28
N ASN A 33 7.12 -20.44 2.34
CA ASN A 33 6.65 -20.68 3.70
C ASN A 33 6.67 -19.44 4.61
N SER A 34 7.18 -18.30 4.13
CA SER A 34 7.28 -17.09 4.94
C SER A 34 5.95 -16.35 5.00
N LEU A 35 5.24 -16.44 6.12
CA LEU A 35 4.13 -15.53 6.44
C LEU A 35 4.71 -14.27 7.11
N ALA A 36 4.57 -13.11 6.45
CA ALA A 36 4.98 -11.84 7.04
C ALA A 36 4.12 -11.56 8.27
N THR A 37 4.69 -11.81 9.45
CA THR A 37 3.97 -11.74 10.72
C THR A 37 4.71 -10.83 11.68
N CYS A 38 3.94 -10.02 12.41
CA CYS A 38 4.45 -9.25 13.53
C CYS A 38 3.64 -9.57 14.80
N PHE A 39 4.30 -9.46 15.95
CA PHE A 39 3.68 -9.46 17.26
C PHE A 39 3.70 -8.04 17.81
N GLN A 40 2.52 -7.49 18.06
CA GLN A 40 2.36 -6.12 18.52
C GLN A 40 1.73 -6.05 19.91
N ILE A 41 2.26 -5.17 20.77
CA ILE A 41 1.68 -4.84 22.07
C ILE A 41 1.10 -3.43 22.00
N TRP A 42 -0.18 -3.31 22.35
CA TRP A 42 -0.95 -2.07 22.33
C TRP A 42 -1.41 -1.68 23.74
N GLN A 43 -1.09 -0.47 24.18
CA GLN A 43 -1.48 0.08 25.49
C GLN A 43 -2.64 1.06 25.33
N ARG A 44 -3.72 0.86 26.07
CA ARG A 44 -4.81 1.84 26.14
C ARG A 44 -4.38 3.08 26.96
N ARG A 45 -4.63 4.28 26.44
CA ARG A 45 -4.39 5.58 27.07
C ARG A 45 -5.63 6.48 26.93
N GLU A 46 -5.69 7.56 27.72
CA GLU A 46 -6.78 8.54 27.63
C GLU A 46 -6.64 9.46 26.40
N ASN A 47 -5.42 9.85 26.06
CA ASN A 47 -5.17 10.67 24.87
C ASN A 47 -5.31 9.86 23.58
N LEU A 48 -5.87 10.48 22.55
CA LEU A 48 -6.06 9.84 21.25
C LEU A 48 -4.74 9.86 20.46
N ARG A 49 -4.42 8.74 19.78
CA ARG A 49 -3.39 8.73 18.74
C ARG A 49 -3.80 9.60 17.56
N PRO A 50 -2.86 10.30 16.91
CA PRO A 50 -3.17 11.05 15.68
C PRO A 50 -3.66 10.13 14.55
N ILE A 51 -4.40 10.72 13.62
CA ILE A 51 -4.75 10.14 12.32
C ILE A 51 -3.80 10.74 11.29
N PHE A 52 -3.12 9.87 10.56
CA PHE A 52 -2.30 10.26 9.43
C PHE A 52 -3.10 10.13 8.14
N SER A 53 -2.98 11.13 7.27
CA SER A 53 -3.55 11.10 5.92
C SER A 53 -2.59 11.76 4.94
N VAL A 54 -2.76 11.49 3.65
CA VAL A 54 -1.97 12.11 2.58
C VAL A 54 -2.88 13.06 1.83
N THR A 55 -2.44 14.31 1.67
CA THR A 55 -3.20 15.30 0.88
C THR A 55 -3.20 14.89 -0.58
N ASP A 56 -4.39 14.78 -1.17
CA ASP A 56 -4.52 14.59 -2.61
C ASP A 56 -4.20 15.90 -3.34
N LYS A 57 -3.18 15.86 -4.20
CA LYS A 57 -2.76 16.99 -5.05
C LYS A 57 -3.35 16.93 -6.45
N GLY A 58 -4.21 15.96 -6.73
CA GLY A 58 -4.85 15.81 -8.04
C GLY A 58 -3.86 15.43 -9.14
N VAL A 59 -2.75 14.76 -8.80
CA VAL A 59 -1.76 14.28 -9.79
C VAL A 59 -2.36 13.15 -10.63
N ILE A 60 -3.16 12.30 -9.98
CA ILE A 60 -3.84 11.14 -10.55
C ILE A 60 -5.27 11.06 -10.03
N GLU A 61 -6.14 10.37 -10.76
CA GLU A 61 -7.50 10.07 -10.36
C GLU A 61 -7.84 8.62 -10.68
N LYS A 62 -8.60 7.95 -9.80
CA LYS A 62 -9.13 6.61 -10.12
C LYS A 62 -10.12 6.69 -11.28
N SER A 63 -9.97 5.79 -12.23
CA SER A 63 -10.84 5.69 -13.41
C SER A 63 -11.32 4.25 -13.59
N ASP A 64 -12.25 4.06 -14.52
CA ASP A 64 -12.53 2.74 -15.08
C ASP A 64 -11.43 2.32 -16.09
N TYR A 65 -11.46 1.05 -16.47
CA TYR A 65 -10.50 0.45 -17.41
C TYR A 65 -10.62 1.01 -18.83
N ALA A 66 -11.77 1.55 -19.22
CA ALA A 66 -12.01 2.03 -20.58
C ALA A 66 -11.39 3.41 -20.79
N ASN A 67 -11.45 4.27 -19.77
CA ASN A 67 -11.07 5.68 -19.84
C ASN A 67 -9.72 6.01 -19.20
N ALA A 68 -9.05 5.05 -18.57
CA ALA A 68 -7.77 5.30 -17.90
C ALA A 68 -6.60 5.50 -18.87
N ASP A 69 -5.64 6.31 -18.47
CA ASP A 69 -4.40 6.50 -19.21
C ASP A 69 -3.40 5.38 -18.89
N VAL A 70 -3.40 4.89 -17.66
CA VAL A 70 -2.51 3.82 -17.19
C VAL A 70 -3.23 2.81 -16.30
N ALA A 71 -2.67 1.61 -16.21
CA ALA A 71 -3.06 0.61 -15.22
C ALA A 71 -1.86 0.30 -14.29
N LEU A 72 -2.03 0.55 -13.00
CA LEU A 72 -1.05 0.20 -11.97
C LEU A 72 -1.45 -1.13 -11.33
N THR A 73 -0.52 -2.07 -11.24
CA THR A 73 -0.75 -3.34 -10.52
C THR A 73 -0.64 -3.07 -9.02
N ILE A 74 -1.73 -3.23 -8.28
CA ILE A 74 -1.84 -2.85 -6.86
C ILE A 74 -2.02 -4.02 -5.92
N PHE A 75 -2.10 -5.25 -6.43
CA PHE A 75 -2.27 -6.45 -5.62
C PHE A 75 -1.57 -7.65 -6.26
N GLY A 76 -0.83 -8.39 -5.45
CA GLY A 76 -0.18 -9.64 -5.86
C GLY A 76 1.06 -9.42 -6.71
N PHE A 77 1.39 -10.44 -7.51
CA PHE A 77 2.65 -10.46 -8.24
C PHE A 77 2.81 -9.26 -9.17
N GLY A 78 3.95 -8.58 -9.06
CA GLY A 78 4.25 -7.37 -9.83
C GLY A 78 3.57 -6.12 -9.29
N CYS A 79 3.22 -6.09 -8.00
CA CYS A 79 2.74 -4.90 -7.32
C CYS A 79 3.70 -3.72 -7.54
N GLY A 80 3.15 -2.55 -7.86
CA GLY A 80 3.91 -1.36 -8.27
C GLY A 80 4.18 -1.26 -9.79
N LYS A 81 3.89 -2.30 -10.59
CA LYS A 81 4.10 -2.24 -12.05
C LYS A 81 3.06 -1.36 -12.75
N VAL A 82 3.53 -0.31 -13.42
CA VAL A 82 2.73 0.58 -14.28
C VAL A 82 2.68 0.04 -15.71
N LEU A 83 1.49 0.06 -16.33
CA LEU A 83 1.25 -0.31 -17.72
C LEU A 83 0.60 0.86 -18.45
N THR A 84 1.19 1.30 -19.55
CA THR A 84 0.60 2.28 -20.49
C THR A 84 -0.24 1.60 -21.56
N GLU A 85 0.14 0.38 -21.94
CA GLU A 85 -0.62 -0.48 -22.85
C GLU A 85 -1.20 -1.66 -22.08
N PHE A 86 -2.53 -1.81 -22.13
CA PHE A 86 -3.24 -2.85 -21.39
C PHE A 86 -4.64 -3.12 -21.97
N ASP A 87 -5.15 -4.32 -21.70
CA ASP A 87 -6.51 -4.70 -22.08
C ASP A 87 -7.56 -3.83 -21.37
N ARG A 88 -8.49 -3.29 -22.14
CA ARG A 88 -9.63 -2.48 -21.66
C ARG A 88 -10.73 -3.38 -21.11
N LYS A 89 -10.44 -4.11 -20.04
CA LYS A 89 -11.38 -5.00 -19.34
C LYS A 89 -11.27 -4.88 -17.82
N PRO A 90 -12.34 -5.20 -17.06
CA PRO A 90 -12.28 -5.23 -15.61
C PRO A 90 -11.13 -6.11 -15.09
N ASN A 91 -10.41 -5.63 -14.08
CA ASN A 91 -9.36 -6.40 -13.42
C ASN A 91 -9.25 -5.97 -11.95
N SER A 92 -9.32 -6.94 -11.02
CA SER A 92 -9.27 -6.69 -9.57
C SER A 92 -7.86 -6.44 -9.03
N THR A 93 -6.81 -6.83 -9.74
CA THR A 93 -5.41 -6.61 -9.31
C THR A 93 -4.84 -5.28 -9.79
N LYS A 94 -5.58 -4.57 -10.65
CA LYS A 94 -5.14 -3.31 -11.26
C LYS A 94 -5.98 -2.14 -10.77
N MET A 95 -5.32 -1.04 -10.48
CA MET A 95 -5.93 0.27 -10.34
C MET A 95 -5.77 1.01 -11.66
N PHE A 96 -6.88 1.37 -12.28
CA PHE A 96 -6.91 2.17 -13.50
C PHE A 96 -6.88 3.64 -13.12
N LEU A 97 -5.97 4.41 -13.70
CA LEU A 97 -5.71 5.79 -13.32
C LEU A 97 -5.75 6.72 -14.53
N LYS A 98 -6.39 7.87 -14.37
CA LYS A 98 -6.18 9.04 -15.22
C LYS A 98 -5.05 9.90 -14.68
N LEU A 99 -4.30 10.51 -15.59
CA LEU A 99 -3.16 11.36 -15.28
C LEU A 99 -3.54 12.82 -15.52
N HIS A 100 -3.40 13.64 -14.48
CA HIS A 100 -3.77 15.07 -14.53
C HIS A 100 -2.56 16.02 -14.44
N HIS A 101 -1.37 15.46 -14.24
CA HIS A 101 -0.12 16.23 -14.15
C HIS A 101 0.91 15.74 -15.19
N PRO A 102 1.65 16.63 -15.87
CA PRO A 102 2.59 16.25 -16.93
C PRO A 102 3.71 15.32 -16.45
N ALA A 103 4.13 15.44 -15.19
CA ALA A 103 5.13 14.55 -14.59
C ALA A 103 4.56 13.24 -14.02
N ALA A 104 3.24 13.03 -14.02
CA ALA A 104 2.60 11.92 -13.32
C ALA A 104 3.07 10.55 -13.83
N LEU A 105 3.15 10.36 -15.16
CA LEU A 105 3.59 9.10 -15.75
C LEU A 105 5.02 8.76 -15.34
N ASN A 106 5.93 9.73 -15.47
CA ASN A 106 7.33 9.54 -15.12
C ASN A 106 7.50 9.27 -13.62
N ALA A 107 6.79 9.99 -12.76
CA ALA A 107 6.80 9.76 -11.32
C ALA A 107 6.27 8.36 -10.96
N LEU A 108 5.16 7.93 -11.56
CA LEU A 108 4.61 6.58 -11.37
C LEU A 108 5.61 5.48 -11.77
N GLN A 109 6.31 5.64 -12.89
CA GLN A 109 7.24 4.63 -13.40
C GLN A 109 8.54 4.53 -12.58
N ASN A 110 8.93 5.60 -11.88
CA ASN A 110 10.18 5.66 -11.11
C ASN A 110 9.97 5.61 -9.58
N ALA A 111 8.71 5.60 -9.11
CA ALA A 111 8.39 5.53 -7.69
C ALA A 111 8.81 4.18 -7.09
N ASP A 112 9.51 4.21 -5.95
CA ASP A 112 9.79 3.01 -5.17
C ASP A 112 8.57 2.63 -4.31
N PHE A 113 7.63 1.90 -4.92
CA PHE A 113 6.44 1.42 -4.21
C PHE A 113 6.75 0.37 -3.12
N SER A 114 7.96 -0.20 -3.09
CA SER A 114 8.32 -1.25 -2.13
C SER A 114 8.35 -0.73 -0.69
N LYS A 115 8.46 0.59 -0.51
CA LYS A 115 8.28 1.32 0.74
C LYS A 115 6.94 1.01 1.43
N PHE A 116 5.90 0.65 0.68
CA PHE A 116 4.56 0.43 1.20
C PHE A 116 4.05 -1.01 1.00
N TYR A 117 4.17 -1.57 -0.20
CA TYR A 117 3.45 -2.82 -0.50
C TYR A 117 3.92 -4.04 0.30
N ARG A 118 5.13 -3.99 0.87
CA ARG A 118 5.70 -5.05 1.70
C ARG A 118 5.15 -5.06 3.12
N ASN A 119 4.47 -4.00 3.56
CA ASN A 119 3.94 -3.87 4.91
C ASN A 119 2.55 -4.54 5.04
N THR A 120 2.36 -5.68 4.37
CA THR A 120 1.12 -6.44 4.32
C THR A 120 1.38 -7.88 4.75
N ALA A 121 0.40 -8.53 5.39
CA ALA A 121 0.61 -9.82 6.04
C ALA A 121 0.90 -11.00 5.08
N TYR A 122 0.56 -10.88 3.80
CA TYR A 122 0.72 -11.99 2.86
C TYR A 122 0.90 -11.53 1.41
N THR A 123 -0.15 -10.91 0.85
CA THR A 123 -0.11 -10.47 -0.54
C THR A 123 0.19 -8.99 -0.61
N GLU A 124 1.27 -8.64 -1.32
CA GLU A 124 1.66 -7.27 -1.61
C GLU A 124 0.47 -6.45 -2.09
N ALA A 125 0.23 -5.29 -1.48
CA ALA A 125 -0.88 -4.42 -1.83
C ALA A 125 -0.51 -2.94 -1.75
N LEU A 126 -1.06 -2.12 -2.64
CA LEU A 126 -0.91 -0.67 -2.62
C LEU A 126 -2.28 0.02 -2.53
N SER A 127 -2.33 1.05 -1.69
CA SER A 127 -3.46 1.95 -1.59
C SER A 127 -3.22 3.25 -2.36
N LEU A 128 -4.29 3.95 -2.72
CA LEU A 128 -4.20 5.24 -3.39
C LEU A 128 -3.45 6.31 -2.56
N PRO A 129 -3.66 6.43 -1.24
CA PRO A 129 -2.87 7.37 -0.41
C PRO A 129 -1.36 7.11 -0.45
N GLU A 130 -0.93 5.86 -0.47
CA GLU A 130 0.50 5.49 -0.56
C GLU A 130 1.09 5.85 -1.93
N ILE A 131 0.31 5.66 -3.00
CA ILE A 131 0.69 6.11 -4.34
C ILE A 131 0.82 7.65 -4.34
N ASN A 132 -0.19 8.36 -3.82
CA ASN A 132 -0.16 9.82 -3.73
C ASN A 132 1.02 10.32 -2.89
N TYR A 133 1.40 9.62 -1.81
CA TYR A 133 2.57 9.97 -1.00
C TYR A 133 3.82 10.06 -1.87
N LEU A 134 4.10 9.02 -2.66
CA LEU A 134 5.31 8.94 -3.48
C LEU A 134 5.28 9.94 -4.64
N LEU A 135 4.11 10.12 -5.26
CA LEU A 135 3.96 11.09 -6.33
C LEU A 135 4.14 12.52 -5.82
N ASN A 136 3.56 12.83 -4.65
CA ASN A 136 3.72 14.13 -4.01
C ASN A 136 5.19 14.41 -3.67
N GLU A 137 5.86 13.43 -3.05
CA GLU A 137 7.28 13.51 -2.70
C GLU A 137 8.15 13.74 -3.94
N SER A 138 7.93 12.97 -5.00
CA SER A 138 8.71 13.06 -6.24
C SER A 138 8.48 14.36 -7.01
N ILE A 139 7.24 14.85 -7.10
CA ILE A 139 6.86 16.00 -7.95
C ILE A 139 7.01 17.32 -7.20
N PHE A 140 6.63 17.37 -5.92
CA PHE A 140 6.60 18.61 -5.13
C PHE A 140 7.70 18.68 -4.07
N GLY A 141 8.52 17.64 -3.91
CA GLY A 141 9.54 17.57 -2.87
C GLY A 141 8.98 17.39 -1.45
N ASN A 142 7.69 17.09 -1.31
CA ASN A 142 7.01 16.92 -0.03
C ASN A 142 5.87 15.90 -0.18
N PRO A 143 5.81 14.84 0.66
CA PRO A 143 4.75 13.83 0.57
C PRO A 143 3.35 14.34 0.93
N HIS A 144 3.25 15.51 1.57
CA HIS A 144 2.04 16.14 2.08
C HIS A 144 1.26 15.24 3.06
N LEU A 145 2.01 14.60 3.97
CA LEU A 145 1.47 13.88 5.12
C LEU A 145 0.86 14.87 6.12
N VAL A 146 -0.39 14.64 6.51
CA VAL A 146 -1.14 15.45 7.46
C VAL A 146 -1.41 14.61 8.70
N GLU A 147 -1.10 15.18 9.85
CA GLU A 147 -1.38 14.62 11.18
C GLU A 147 -2.54 15.36 11.82
N THR A 148 -3.61 14.66 12.19
CA THR A 148 -4.76 15.24 12.90
C THR A 148 -4.98 14.53 14.22
N VAL A 149 -5.01 15.28 15.32
CA VAL A 149 -5.36 14.79 16.67
C VAL A 149 -6.87 14.88 16.89
#